data_AF-A0A9W7YIQ5-F1
#
_entry.id   AF-A0A9W7YIQ5-F1
#
_cell.length_a   1.000
_cell.length_b   1.000
_cell.length_c   1.000
_cell.angle_alpha   90.00
_cell.angle_beta   90.00
_cell.angle_gamma   90.00
#
_symmetry.space_group_name_H-M   'P 1'
#
loop_
_entity.id
_entity.type
_entity.pdbx_description
1 polymer ?
#
loop_
_entity_poly.entity_id
_entity_poly.type
_entity_poly.pdbx_seq_one_letter_code
_entity_poly.pdbx_strand_id
1 'polypeptide(L)'
;MELIKGIRPLCAGDNLSVTTVMRKANNTSTGKRQAKLSTIERNGQPIGTFEIDLLFRGYNIKPSKAFKREYGKKTSIILTSDIDIVVLEAKEWFIYREDAAIQLQPNTPIEFCLDSEYRYKSDDIYSSIVTTGTVTVKARGGRRVHIADVDFQHTAAKHNPVVDYLSRHAVVIETFMFEDGGYSLVDSANAHMAQAIVPDSNWDYACLAMDGNPVHTNPYIGDFVGNSGTVTHGLWTSASTRSIVERIVACGHPERIRAHSAEFIDMVFPTDRLSTELDHVGMKRGCMLVK
;
A
#
# COMPACT_ATOMS: atom_id res chain seq x y z
N MET A 1 7.17 1.22 -0.46
CA MET A 1 8.06 0.09 -0.76
C MET A 1 7.97 -0.92 0.36
N GLU A 2 7.91 -2.21 0.04
CA GLU A 2 7.88 -3.33 0.98
C GLU A 2 8.86 -4.41 0.50
N LEU A 3 9.70 -4.91 1.40
CA LEU A 3 10.67 -5.97 1.12
C LEU A 3 10.14 -7.33 1.60
N ILE A 4 10.39 -8.38 0.81
CA ILE A 4 10.04 -9.76 1.19
C ILE A 4 10.91 -10.22 2.36
N LYS A 5 10.27 -10.83 3.38
CA LYS A 5 10.94 -11.26 4.62
C LYS A 5 12.15 -12.14 4.33
N GLY A 6 13.27 -11.87 5.01
CA GLY A 6 14.50 -12.65 4.89
C GLY A 6 15.41 -12.28 3.71
N ILE A 7 14.99 -11.35 2.85
CA ILE A 7 15.83 -10.86 1.76
C ILE A 7 16.93 -9.93 2.28
N ARG A 8 18.18 -10.14 1.79
CA ARG A 8 19.32 -9.24 2.06
C ARG A 8 19.13 -7.87 1.41
N PRO A 9 19.66 -6.78 2.00
CA PRO A 9 19.64 -5.44 1.41
C PRO A 9 20.20 -5.38 -0.01
N LEU A 10 19.85 -4.31 -0.73
CA LEU A 10 20.47 -3.96 -2.01
C LEU A 10 21.95 -3.63 -1.81
N CYS A 11 22.80 -4.13 -2.70
CA CYS A 11 24.24 -3.89 -2.67
C CYS A 11 24.74 -3.47 -4.07
N ALA A 12 25.84 -2.72 -4.11
CA ALA A 12 26.52 -2.42 -5.36
C ALA A 12 26.89 -3.72 -6.09
N GLY A 13 26.67 -3.77 -7.40
CA GLY A 13 26.87 -4.96 -8.23
C GLY A 13 25.65 -5.89 -8.32
N ASP A 14 24.56 -5.63 -7.59
CA ASP A 14 23.31 -6.35 -7.80
C ASP A 14 22.76 -6.09 -9.21
N ASN A 15 22.35 -7.16 -9.90
CA ASN A 15 21.58 -7.06 -11.14
C ASN A 15 20.09 -7.12 -10.81
N LEU A 16 19.40 -6.01 -11.08
CA LEU A 16 18.00 -5.82 -10.74
C LEU A 16 17.16 -5.67 -12.01
N SER A 17 16.01 -6.36 -12.05
CA SER A 17 14.93 -6.12 -13.00
C SER A 17 13.72 -5.57 -12.27
N VAL A 18 12.93 -4.74 -12.96
CA VAL A 18 11.69 -4.18 -12.41
C VAL A 18 10.57 -4.42 -13.39
N THR A 19 9.51 -5.08 -12.92
CA THR A 19 8.29 -5.31 -13.69
C THR A 19 7.17 -4.48 -13.09
N THR A 20 6.51 -3.67 -13.92
CA THR A 20 5.48 -2.72 -13.47
C THR A 20 4.14 -3.02 -14.08
N VAL A 21 3.10 -3.06 -13.24
CA VAL A 21 1.70 -3.23 -13.67
C VAL A 21 0.86 -2.05 -13.22
N MET A 22 -0.02 -1.56 -14.09
CA MET A 22 -0.98 -0.52 -13.73
C MET A 22 -2.11 -1.14 -12.88
N ARG A 23 -2.26 -0.66 -11.65
CA ARG A 23 -3.24 -1.13 -10.67
C ARG A 23 -4.57 -0.40 -10.79
N LYS A 24 -4.53 0.91 -10.98
CA LYS A 24 -5.73 1.73 -11.11
C LYS A 24 -5.51 2.89 -12.04
N ALA A 25 -6.57 3.24 -12.75
CA ALA A 25 -6.72 4.48 -13.47
C ALA A 25 -8.20 4.87 -13.36
N ASN A 26 -8.53 5.79 -12.47
CA ASN A 26 -9.91 6.18 -12.18
C ASN A 26 -9.99 7.69 -11.89
N ASN A 27 -11.18 8.24 -11.98
CA ASN A 27 -11.41 9.64 -11.61
C ASN A 27 -11.57 9.79 -10.09
N THR A 28 -11.20 10.97 -9.61
CA THR A 28 -11.51 11.53 -8.29
C THR A 28 -12.25 12.85 -8.51
N SER A 29 -12.69 13.50 -7.43
CA SER A 29 -13.29 14.84 -7.50
C SER A 29 -12.34 15.91 -8.06
N THR A 30 -11.03 15.68 -8.04
CA THR A 30 -10.00 16.68 -8.41
C THR A 30 -9.24 16.33 -9.69
N GLY A 31 -9.48 15.16 -10.28
CA GLY A 31 -8.86 14.72 -11.53
C GLY A 31 -8.66 13.21 -11.60
N LYS A 32 -7.79 12.74 -12.48
CA LYS A 32 -7.52 11.32 -12.70
C LYS A 32 -6.41 10.86 -11.77
N ARG A 33 -6.67 9.78 -11.03
CA ARG A 33 -5.69 9.08 -10.19
C ARG A 33 -5.19 7.83 -10.92
N GLN A 34 -3.88 7.61 -10.90
CA GLN A 34 -3.24 6.42 -11.46
C GLN A 34 -2.28 5.82 -10.45
N ALA A 35 -2.41 4.52 -10.18
CA ALA A 35 -1.39 3.80 -9.42
C ALA A 35 -0.80 2.64 -10.20
N LYS A 36 0.49 2.43 -9.96
CA LYS A 36 1.31 1.38 -10.54
C LYS A 36 1.99 0.62 -9.42
N LEU A 37 1.93 -0.70 -9.48
CA LEU A 37 2.70 -1.58 -8.60
C LEU A 37 3.88 -2.11 -9.39
N SER A 38 5.07 -1.92 -8.85
CA SER A 38 6.32 -2.42 -9.40
C SER A 38 6.85 -3.53 -8.52
N THR A 39 7.28 -4.63 -9.12
CA THR A 39 7.98 -5.72 -8.45
C THR A 39 9.45 -5.63 -8.80
N ILE A 40 10.31 -5.59 -7.79
CA ILE A 40 11.76 -5.60 -7.95
C ILE A 40 12.21 -7.05 -7.84
N GLU A 41 13.00 -7.48 -8.81
CA GLU A 41 13.60 -8.81 -8.89
C GLU A 41 15.12 -8.69 -8.90
N ARG A 42 15.79 -9.61 -8.22
CA ARG A 42 17.25 -9.78 -8.25
C ARG A 42 17.54 -11.16 -8.81
N ASN A 43 18.29 -11.24 -9.91
CA ASN A 43 18.59 -12.51 -10.59
C ASN A 43 17.32 -13.36 -10.86
N GLY A 44 16.23 -12.71 -11.27
CA GLY A 44 14.94 -13.35 -11.56
C GLY A 44 14.11 -13.77 -10.33
N GLN A 45 14.55 -13.44 -9.11
CA GLN A 45 13.79 -13.72 -7.88
C GLN A 45 13.22 -12.42 -7.30
N PRO A 46 11.92 -12.37 -6.96
CA PRO A 46 11.32 -11.18 -6.37
C PRO A 46 11.93 -10.88 -5.01
N ILE A 47 12.25 -9.61 -4.76
CA ILE A 47 12.83 -9.13 -3.50
C ILE A 47 11.95 -8.13 -2.76
N GLY A 48 11.01 -7.51 -3.45
CA GLY A 48 10.10 -6.53 -2.88
C GLY A 48 9.24 -5.85 -3.92
N THR A 49 8.37 -4.97 -3.46
CA THR A 49 7.47 -4.19 -4.30
C THR A 49 7.45 -2.73 -3.89
N PHE A 50 7.04 -1.86 -4.81
CA PHE A 50 6.69 -0.49 -4.48
C PHE A 50 5.49 -0.04 -5.32
N GLU A 51 4.62 0.75 -4.71
CA GLU A 51 3.49 1.38 -5.40
C GLU A 51 3.76 2.88 -5.52
N ILE A 52 3.49 3.43 -6.71
CA ILE A 52 3.46 4.87 -6.94
C ILE A 52 2.03 5.22 -7.33
N ASP A 53 1.48 6.24 -6.67
CA ASP A 53 0.13 6.74 -6.87
C ASP A 53 0.19 8.23 -7.23
N LEU A 54 -0.34 8.57 -8.41
CA LEU A 54 -0.23 9.89 -9.03
C LEU A 54 -1.60 10.47 -9.27
N LEU A 55 -1.77 11.75 -8.93
CA LEU A 55 -2.96 12.53 -9.23
C LEU A 55 -2.66 13.53 -10.36
N PHE A 56 -3.37 13.40 -11.48
CA PHE A 56 -3.37 14.35 -12.58
C PHE A 56 -4.56 15.29 -12.43
N ARG A 57 -4.35 16.43 -11.77
CA ARG A 57 -5.40 17.40 -11.45
C ARG A 57 -6.04 17.98 -12.71
N GLY A 58 -7.36 18.17 -12.71
CA GLY A 58 -8.11 18.80 -13.80
C GLY A 58 -8.30 17.95 -15.07
N TYR A 59 -7.71 16.75 -15.14
CA TYR A 59 -7.86 15.84 -16.26
C TYR A 59 -8.60 14.58 -15.85
N ASN A 60 -9.70 14.25 -16.52
CA ASN A 60 -10.45 13.02 -16.28
C ASN A 60 -10.17 11.96 -17.36
N ILE A 61 -10.21 10.70 -16.97
CA ILE A 61 -10.24 9.56 -17.89
C ILE A 61 -11.69 9.25 -18.26
N LYS A 62 -11.93 8.87 -19.53
CA LYS A 62 -13.25 8.36 -19.95
C LYS A 62 -13.59 7.12 -19.10
N PRO A 63 -14.79 7.01 -18.51
CA PRO A 63 -15.15 5.87 -17.66
C PRO A 63 -14.90 4.50 -18.31
N SER A 64 -15.13 4.36 -19.61
CA SER A 64 -14.87 3.12 -20.36
C SER A 64 -13.40 2.69 -20.41
N LYS A 65 -12.46 3.63 -20.15
CA LYS A 65 -11.02 3.36 -20.03
C LYS A 65 -10.56 3.26 -18.58
N ALA A 66 -11.43 3.60 -17.62
CA ALA A 66 -11.10 3.56 -16.20
C ALA A 66 -11.21 2.13 -15.65
N PHE A 67 -10.37 1.81 -14.69
CA PHE A 67 -10.34 0.51 -14.04
C PHE A 67 -9.63 0.55 -12.69
N LYS A 68 -9.89 -0.47 -11.88
CA LYS A 68 -9.18 -0.75 -10.63
C LYS A 68 -8.93 -2.25 -10.55
N ARG A 69 -7.75 -2.64 -10.06
CA ARG A 69 -7.31 -4.02 -9.87
C ARG A 69 -6.62 -4.16 -8.52
N GLU A 70 -7.16 -5.02 -7.67
CA GLU A 70 -6.60 -5.38 -6.38
C GLU A 70 -6.28 -6.87 -6.42
N TYR A 71 -5.01 -7.26 -6.32
CA TYR A 71 -4.60 -8.68 -6.41
C TYR A 71 -3.91 -9.10 -5.13
N GLY A 72 -4.18 -10.32 -4.68
CA GLY A 72 -3.62 -10.92 -3.48
C GLY A 72 -4.06 -10.24 -2.20
N LYS A 73 -5.24 -9.59 -2.19
CA LYS A 73 -5.74 -8.88 -1.01
C LYS A 73 -6.15 -9.91 0.03
N LYS A 74 -5.40 -9.95 1.13
CA LYS A 74 -5.66 -10.83 2.25
C LYS A 74 -6.55 -10.14 3.27
N THR A 75 -7.70 -10.73 3.54
CA THR A 75 -8.62 -10.31 4.60
C THR A 75 -8.86 -11.50 5.50
N SER A 76 -8.73 -11.31 6.81
CA SER A 76 -9.08 -12.34 7.77
C SER A 76 -10.35 -11.98 8.50
N ILE A 77 -11.23 -12.95 8.71
CA ILE A 77 -12.47 -12.79 9.46
C ILE A 77 -12.55 -13.86 10.57
N ILE A 78 -13.32 -13.58 11.61
CA ILE A 78 -13.70 -14.55 12.63
C ILE A 78 -15.22 -14.49 12.77
N LEU A 79 -15.88 -15.63 12.57
CA LEU A 79 -17.31 -15.78 12.75
C LEU A 79 -17.57 -16.40 14.13
N THR A 80 -18.41 -15.77 14.96
CA THR A 80 -18.53 -16.15 16.38
C THR A 80 -19.64 -17.14 16.67
N SER A 81 -20.58 -17.32 15.73
CA SER A 81 -21.73 -18.22 15.86
C SER A 81 -21.93 -19.12 14.64
N ASP A 82 -22.64 -20.23 14.82
CA ASP A 82 -23.03 -21.11 13.71
C ASP A 82 -23.97 -20.39 12.72
N ILE A 83 -24.75 -19.42 13.19
CA ILE A 83 -25.61 -18.60 12.33
C ILE A 83 -24.77 -17.79 11.35
N ASP A 84 -23.68 -17.16 11.81
CA ASP A 84 -22.80 -16.39 10.94
C ASP A 84 -22.12 -17.26 9.88
N ILE A 85 -21.80 -18.51 10.24
CA ILE A 85 -21.27 -19.51 9.30
C ILE A 85 -22.30 -19.81 8.23
N VAL A 86 -23.52 -20.18 8.62
CA VAL A 86 -24.61 -20.45 7.64
C VAL A 86 -24.84 -19.24 6.74
N VAL A 87 -24.74 -18.01 7.25
CA VAL A 87 -24.87 -16.79 6.44
C VAL A 87 -23.74 -16.64 5.42
N LEU A 88 -22.51 -17.02 5.74
CA LEU A 88 -21.39 -17.05 4.79
C LEU A 88 -21.58 -18.15 3.74
N GLU A 89 -21.96 -19.35 4.18
CA GLU A 89 -22.15 -20.52 3.30
C GLU A 89 -23.33 -20.33 2.34
N ALA A 90 -24.33 -19.55 2.73
CA ALA A 90 -25.47 -19.20 1.87
C ALA A 90 -25.12 -18.15 0.79
N LYS A 91 -23.90 -17.60 0.78
CA LYS A 91 -23.49 -16.66 -0.27
C LYS A 91 -23.19 -17.42 -1.55
N GLU A 92 -23.87 -17.05 -2.64
CA GLU A 92 -23.68 -17.66 -3.96
C GLU A 92 -22.23 -17.61 -4.46
N TRP A 93 -21.48 -16.59 -4.03
CA TRP A 93 -20.07 -16.43 -4.39
C TRP A 93 -19.11 -17.27 -3.54
N PHE A 94 -19.56 -17.93 -2.49
CA PHE A 94 -18.76 -18.78 -1.62
C PHE A 94 -18.94 -20.24 -2.02
N ILE A 95 -17.93 -20.82 -2.66
CA ILE A 95 -18.02 -22.14 -3.28
C ILE A 95 -17.16 -23.10 -2.48
N TYR A 96 -17.79 -23.98 -1.70
CA TYR A 96 -17.06 -25.04 -1.01
C TYR A 96 -16.35 -25.96 -1.98
N ARG A 97 -15.13 -26.37 -1.62
CA ARG A 97 -14.43 -27.42 -2.35
C ARG A 97 -15.02 -28.78 -1.97
N GLU A 98 -15.20 -29.64 -2.97
CA GLU A 98 -15.67 -31.02 -2.76
C GLU A 98 -14.72 -31.85 -1.88
N ASP A 99 -13.42 -31.54 -1.92
CA ASP A 99 -12.36 -32.21 -1.16
C ASP A 99 -12.02 -31.53 0.17
N ALA A 100 -12.85 -30.59 0.64
CA ALA A 100 -12.59 -29.85 1.88
C ALA A 100 -12.60 -30.79 3.10
N ALA A 101 -11.42 -31.10 3.62
CA ALA A 101 -11.25 -31.96 4.80
C ALA A 101 -11.66 -31.30 6.14
N ILE A 102 -12.01 -30.01 6.13
CA ILE A 102 -12.32 -29.22 7.32
C ILE A 102 -13.56 -28.36 7.03
N GLN A 103 -14.56 -28.45 7.90
CA GLN A 103 -15.70 -27.54 7.92
C GLN A 103 -15.42 -26.29 8.76
N LEU A 104 -16.11 -25.20 8.46
CA LEU A 104 -16.05 -24.00 9.26
C LEU A 104 -16.53 -24.26 10.69
N GLN A 105 -15.87 -23.63 11.66
CA GLN A 105 -16.23 -23.70 13.07
C GLN A 105 -16.24 -22.29 13.67
N PRO A 106 -17.14 -22.01 14.62
CA PRO A 106 -17.15 -20.73 15.31
C PRO A 106 -15.79 -20.41 15.94
N ASN A 107 -15.46 -19.13 15.99
CA ASN A 107 -14.24 -18.57 16.55
C ASN A 107 -12.94 -19.06 15.89
N THR A 108 -13.02 -19.60 14.68
CA THR A 108 -11.85 -20.01 13.90
C THR A 108 -11.50 -18.93 12.87
N PRO A 109 -10.22 -18.48 12.79
CA PRO A 109 -9.81 -17.53 11.76
C PRO A 109 -9.91 -18.09 10.35
N ILE A 110 -10.60 -17.36 9.49
CA ILE A 110 -10.77 -17.64 8.06
C ILE A 110 -10.01 -16.56 7.28
N GLU A 111 -9.08 -16.92 6.41
CA GLU A 111 -8.34 -16.00 5.56
C GLU A 111 -8.82 -16.11 4.10
N PHE A 112 -9.32 -15.00 3.58
CA PHE A 112 -9.65 -14.80 2.18
C PHE A 112 -8.46 -14.15 1.48
N CYS A 113 -8.00 -14.73 0.38
CA CYS A 113 -6.98 -14.13 -0.49
C CYS A 113 -7.62 -13.89 -1.86
N LEU A 114 -8.02 -12.64 -2.10
CA LEU A 114 -8.87 -12.27 -3.23
C LEU A 114 -8.18 -11.38 -4.26
N ASP A 115 -8.56 -11.63 -5.50
CA ASP A 115 -8.27 -10.85 -6.69
C ASP A 115 -9.56 -10.19 -7.18
N SER A 116 -9.59 -8.86 -7.20
CA SER A 116 -10.74 -8.07 -7.64
C SER A 116 -10.39 -7.17 -8.82
N GLU A 117 -11.17 -7.26 -9.90
CA GLU A 117 -11.13 -6.35 -11.04
C GLU A 117 -12.41 -5.56 -11.17
N TYR A 118 -12.26 -4.26 -11.46
CA TYR A 118 -13.35 -3.31 -11.58
C TYR A 118 -13.22 -2.53 -12.88
N ARG A 119 -14.32 -2.41 -13.61
CA ARG A 119 -14.47 -1.52 -14.78
C ARG A 119 -15.56 -0.50 -14.50
N TYR A 120 -15.42 0.71 -15.02
CA TYR A 120 -16.34 1.81 -14.72
C TYR A 120 -17.31 2.06 -15.88
N LYS A 121 -18.57 2.36 -15.53
CA LYS A 121 -19.60 2.88 -16.43
C LYS A 121 -19.71 4.41 -16.27
N SER A 122 -19.64 4.88 -15.03
CA SER A 122 -19.52 6.28 -14.61
C SER A 122 -18.59 6.33 -13.39
N ASP A 123 -18.38 7.51 -12.81
CA ASP A 123 -17.50 7.65 -11.64
C ASP A 123 -18.00 6.88 -10.40
N ASP A 124 -19.31 6.69 -10.26
CA ASP A 124 -19.94 6.01 -9.11
C ASP A 124 -20.48 4.60 -9.41
N ILE A 125 -20.45 4.16 -10.67
CA ILE A 125 -21.05 2.89 -11.09
C ILE A 125 -20.03 2.07 -11.86
N TYR A 126 -19.77 0.86 -11.37
CA TYR A 126 -18.99 -0.14 -12.07
C TYR A 126 -19.80 -0.77 -13.20
N SER A 127 -19.23 -0.83 -14.40
CA SER A 127 -19.79 -1.62 -15.51
C SER A 127 -19.59 -3.11 -15.27
N SER A 128 -18.50 -3.51 -14.62
CA SER A 128 -18.21 -4.90 -14.26
C SER A 128 -17.38 -4.96 -12.98
N ILE A 129 -17.73 -5.89 -12.11
CA ILE A 129 -16.95 -6.32 -10.95
C ILE A 129 -16.73 -7.82 -11.10
N VAL A 130 -15.48 -8.24 -10.96
CA VAL A 130 -15.09 -9.64 -10.85
C VAL A 130 -14.28 -9.76 -9.55
N THR A 131 -14.60 -10.72 -8.70
CA THR A 131 -13.81 -11.04 -7.51
C THR A 131 -13.69 -12.54 -7.39
N THR A 132 -12.46 -13.01 -7.40
CA THR A 132 -12.14 -14.43 -7.31
C THR A 132 -11.07 -14.65 -6.26
N GLY A 133 -10.88 -15.88 -5.80
CA GLY A 133 -9.75 -16.21 -4.95
C GLY A 133 -10.03 -17.37 -4.02
N THR A 134 -9.14 -17.56 -3.04
CA THR A 134 -9.16 -18.75 -2.19
C THR A 134 -9.54 -18.40 -0.76
N VAL A 135 -10.23 -19.31 -0.10
CA VAL A 135 -10.59 -19.25 1.32
C VAL A 135 -9.85 -20.33 2.08
N THR A 136 -9.03 -19.93 3.05
CA THR A 136 -8.23 -20.84 3.85
C THR A 136 -8.55 -20.73 5.34
N VAL A 137 -8.49 -21.86 6.04
CA VAL A 137 -8.65 -21.93 7.51
C VAL A 137 -7.36 -22.39 8.13
N LYS A 138 -6.99 -21.79 9.28
CA LYS A 138 -5.85 -22.23 10.07
C LYS A 138 -6.29 -23.37 11.00
N ALA A 139 -5.89 -24.60 10.68
CA ALA A 139 -6.16 -25.77 11.51
C ALA A 139 -5.42 -25.69 12.87
N ARG A 140 -5.85 -26.51 13.85
CA ARG A 140 -5.29 -26.54 15.22
C ARG A 140 -3.77 -26.81 15.30
N GLY A 141 -3.13 -27.27 14.22
CA GLY A 141 -1.66 -27.43 14.10
C GLY A 141 -0.95 -26.29 13.37
N GLY A 142 -1.60 -25.15 13.12
CA GLY A 142 -1.04 -24.02 12.39
C GLY A 142 -1.00 -24.16 10.87
N ARG A 143 -1.29 -25.35 10.33
CA ARG A 143 -1.44 -25.61 8.89
C ARG A 143 -2.64 -24.85 8.33
N ARG A 144 -2.44 -24.13 7.23
CA ARG A 144 -3.51 -23.52 6.44
C ARG A 144 -4.09 -24.54 5.48
N VAL A 145 -5.41 -24.69 5.47
CA VAL A 145 -6.14 -25.62 4.59
C VAL A 145 -7.06 -24.81 3.70
N HIS A 146 -7.00 -25.04 2.39
CA HIS A 146 -7.90 -24.45 1.41
C HIS A 146 -9.24 -25.19 1.48
N ILE A 147 -10.32 -24.47 1.79
CA ILE A 147 -11.65 -25.07 2.04
C ILE A 147 -12.71 -24.65 1.02
N ALA A 148 -12.57 -23.47 0.42
CA ALA A 148 -13.56 -22.91 -0.49
C ALA A 148 -12.87 -21.92 -1.42
N ASP A 149 -13.48 -21.69 -2.57
CA ASP A 149 -13.11 -20.65 -3.51
C ASP A 149 -14.16 -19.53 -3.47
N VAL A 150 -13.77 -18.33 -3.85
CA VAL A 150 -14.67 -17.21 -4.13
C VAL A 150 -14.78 -17.06 -5.64
N ASP A 151 -16.01 -16.98 -6.14
CA ASP A 151 -16.28 -16.60 -7.52
C ASP A 151 -17.50 -15.67 -7.58
N PHE A 152 -17.23 -14.40 -7.81
CA PHE A 152 -18.25 -13.37 -7.90
C PHE A 152 -18.06 -12.57 -9.18
N GLN A 153 -19.13 -12.47 -9.96
CA GLN A 153 -19.20 -11.58 -11.11
C GLN A 153 -20.52 -10.81 -11.11
N HIS A 154 -20.46 -9.51 -11.35
CA HIS A 154 -21.65 -8.68 -11.47
C HIS A 154 -21.42 -7.54 -12.46
N THR A 155 -22.49 -7.13 -13.14
CA THR A 155 -22.50 -5.97 -14.05
C THR A 155 -23.33 -4.85 -13.46
N ALA A 156 -22.97 -3.59 -13.71
CA ALA A 156 -23.75 -2.43 -13.25
C ALA A 156 -24.01 -2.41 -11.73
N ALA A 157 -22.95 -2.26 -10.93
CA ALA A 157 -23.03 -2.21 -9.47
C ALA A 157 -22.31 -0.98 -8.92
N LYS A 158 -22.77 -0.45 -7.78
CA LYS A 158 -22.07 0.62 -7.05
C LYS A 158 -20.98 0.09 -6.13
N HIS A 159 -21.17 -1.12 -5.61
CA HIS A 159 -20.30 -1.71 -4.59
C HIS A 159 -20.02 -3.18 -4.88
N ASN A 160 -19.00 -3.71 -4.22
CA ASN A 160 -18.63 -5.12 -4.30
C ASN A 160 -19.12 -5.84 -3.03
N PRO A 161 -20.20 -6.61 -3.10
CA PRO A 161 -20.80 -7.23 -1.91
C PRO A 161 -19.87 -8.22 -1.21
N VAL A 162 -18.92 -8.84 -1.92
CA VAL A 162 -17.92 -9.73 -1.32
C VAL A 162 -17.00 -8.92 -0.40
N VAL A 163 -16.41 -7.85 -0.93
CA VAL A 163 -15.47 -7.00 -0.18
C VAL A 163 -16.19 -6.27 0.96
N ASP A 164 -17.44 -5.82 0.74
CA ASP A 164 -18.26 -5.18 1.77
C ASP A 164 -18.67 -6.14 2.89
N TYR A 165 -18.95 -7.40 2.57
CA TYR A 165 -19.19 -8.42 3.57
C TYR A 165 -17.92 -8.64 4.40
N LEU A 166 -16.79 -8.90 3.75
CA LEU A 166 -15.53 -9.17 4.44
C LEU A 166 -15.06 -8.00 5.30
N SER A 167 -15.26 -6.74 4.88
CA SER A 167 -14.85 -5.57 5.64
C SER A 167 -15.61 -5.42 6.97
N ARG A 168 -16.89 -5.82 7.02
CA ARG A 168 -17.70 -5.80 8.25
C ARG A 168 -17.28 -6.86 9.27
N HIS A 169 -16.72 -7.97 8.80
CA HIS A 169 -16.26 -9.08 9.64
C HIS A 169 -14.73 -9.13 9.78
N ALA A 170 -14.02 -8.17 9.20
CA ALA A 170 -12.57 -8.15 9.15
C ALA A 170 -11.99 -8.01 10.56
N VAL A 171 -11.07 -8.91 10.88
CA VAL A 171 -10.24 -8.81 12.06
C VAL A 171 -8.82 -8.46 11.65
N VAL A 172 -8.20 -7.54 12.38
CA VAL A 172 -6.80 -7.21 12.18
C VAL A 172 -5.98 -8.29 12.88
N ILE A 173 -5.52 -9.28 12.12
CA ILE A 173 -4.63 -10.32 12.66
C ILE A 173 -3.19 -9.84 12.53
N GLU A 174 -2.40 -10.07 13.59
CA GLU A 174 -0.94 -9.83 13.62
C GLU A 174 -0.52 -8.36 13.53
N THR A 175 -1.45 -7.42 13.73
CA THR A 175 -1.14 -6.01 14.01
C THR A 175 -1.78 -5.62 15.35
N PHE A 176 -0.99 -5.02 16.21
CA PHE A 176 -1.38 -4.57 17.54
C PHE A 176 -1.04 -3.09 17.63
N MET A 177 -2.05 -2.24 17.82
CA MET A 177 -1.86 -0.81 18.07
C MET A 177 -1.83 -0.57 19.57
N PHE A 178 -1.02 0.37 20.04
CA PHE A 178 -1.04 0.76 21.45
C PHE A 178 -2.32 1.53 21.78
N GLU A 179 -2.91 1.25 22.94
CA GLU A 179 -4.21 1.82 23.34
C GLU A 179 -4.14 3.34 23.55
N ASP A 180 -2.98 3.85 23.98
CA ASP A 180 -2.68 5.26 24.20
C ASP A 180 -2.21 5.99 22.93
N GLY A 181 -2.16 5.30 21.79
CA GLY A 181 -1.64 5.84 20.53
C GLY A 181 -0.12 5.76 20.40
N GLY A 182 0.60 5.28 21.42
CA GLY A 182 2.03 5.07 21.39
C GLY A 182 2.85 6.21 21.99
N TYR A 183 4.14 6.26 21.65
CA TYR A 183 5.07 7.23 22.20
C TYR A 183 6.08 7.74 21.17
N SER A 184 6.52 8.99 21.36
CA SER A 184 7.54 9.62 20.52
C SER A 184 8.88 8.90 20.64
N LEU A 185 9.50 8.67 19.49
CA LEU A 185 10.88 8.19 19.34
C LEU A 185 11.87 9.36 19.24
N VAL A 186 11.36 10.59 19.14
CA VAL A 186 12.17 11.82 19.15
C VAL A 186 12.16 12.42 20.54
N ASP A 187 13.34 12.64 21.11
CA ASP A 187 13.56 13.27 22.41
C ASP A 187 14.63 14.37 22.31
N SER A 188 14.96 15.00 23.44
CA SER A 188 15.96 16.08 23.47
C SER A 188 17.37 15.60 23.07
N ALA A 189 17.69 14.32 23.23
CA ALA A 189 19.00 13.78 22.86
C ALA A 189 19.14 13.59 21.34
N ASN A 190 18.06 13.26 20.64
CA ASN A 190 18.09 12.98 19.19
C ASN A 190 17.34 14.00 18.32
N ALA A 191 16.73 15.04 18.87
CA ALA A 191 15.96 16.05 18.14
C ALA A 191 16.71 16.69 16.95
N HIS A 192 18.03 16.87 17.07
CA HIS A 192 18.86 17.41 15.99
C HIS A 192 18.92 16.49 14.76
N MET A 193 18.75 15.17 14.94
CA MET A 193 18.74 14.17 13.87
C MET A 193 17.42 14.12 13.11
N ALA A 194 16.36 14.65 13.73
CA ALA A 194 15.00 14.71 13.19
C ALA A 194 14.74 15.97 12.35
N GLN A 195 15.78 16.75 12.07
CA GLN A 195 15.73 17.94 11.23
C GLN A 195 16.36 17.65 9.87
N ALA A 196 15.79 18.23 8.81
CA ALA A 196 16.38 18.25 7.49
C ALA A 196 16.28 19.67 6.90
N ILE A 197 17.31 20.08 6.18
CA ILE A 197 17.29 21.30 5.36
C ILE A 197 17.22 20.84 3.91
N VAL A 198 16.26 21.38 3.18
CA VAL A 198 16.11 21.11 1.77
C VAL A 198 17.27 21.77 1.01
N PRO A 199 17.93 21.06 0.07
CA PRO A 199 18.96 21.64 -0.78
C PRO A 199 18.47 22.93 -1.45
N ASP A 200 19.40 23.85 -1.70
CA ASP A 200 19.13 25.09 -2.42
C ASP A 200 18.84 24.87 -3.92
N SER A 201 19.14 23.67 -4.43
CA SER A 201 18.96 23.25 -5.81
C SER A 201 18.43 21.83 -5.92
N ASN A 202 17.48 21.62 -6.84
CA ASN A 202 16.93 20.28 -7.13
C ASN A 202 17.75 19.49 -8.16
N TRP A 203 18.77 20.10 -8.78
CA TRP A 203 19.50 19.51 -9.89
C TRP A 203 20.21 18.20 -9.52
N ASP A 204 20.82 18.12 -8.34
CA ASP A 204 21.52 16.91 -7.91
C ASP A 204 20.57 15.72 -7.82
N TYR A 205 19.38 15.93 -7.24
CA TYR A 205 18.37 14.89 -7.17
C TYR A 205 17.81 14.54 -8.55
N ALA A 206 17.50 15.54 -9.38
CA ALA A 206 17.00 15.31 -10.74
C ALA A 206 17.97 14.45 -11.57
N CYS A 207 19.28 14.73 -11.49
CA CYS A 207 20.32 13.97 -12.16
C CYS A 207 20.43 12.53 -11.61
N LEU A 208 20.47 12.36 -10.29
CA LEU A 208 20.61 11.04 -9.66
C LEU A 208 19.38 10.14 -9.84
N ALA A 209 18.18 10.72 -9.72
CA ALA A 209 16.91 10.00 -9.86
C ALA A 209 16.47 9.85 -11.32
N MET A 210 17.13 10.56 -12.25
CA MET A 210 16.70 10.70 -13.66
C MET A 210 15.26 11.23 -13.80
N ASP A 211 14.85 12.09 -12.86
CA ASP A 211 13.55 12.77 -12.89
C ASP A 211 13.75 14.18 -13.45
N GLY A 212 13.66 14.29 -14.77
CA GLY A 212 13.83 15.56 -15.50
C GLY A 212 12.59 16.43 -15.54
N ASN A 213 11.60 16.24 -14.66
CA ASN A 213 10.37 17.03 -14.67
C ASN A 213 10.67 18.52 -14.39
N PRO A 214 10.41 19.42 -15.35
CA PRO A 214 10.87 20.82 -15.27
C PRO A 214 10.23 21.64 -14.16
N VAL A 215 9.14 21.18 -13.53
CA VAL A 215 8.57 21.84 -12.34
C VAL A 215 9.58 21.92 -11.18
N HIS A 216 10.58 21.03 -11.16
CA HIS A 216 11.61 20.98 -10.14
C HIS A 216 12.86 21.80 -10.49
N THR A 217 13.11 22.14 -11.74
CA THR A 217 14.40 22.73 -12.17
C THR A 217 14.26 24.00 -13.01
N ASN A 218 13.06 24.29 -13.53
CA ASN A 218 12.80 25.46 -14.36
C ASN A 218 11.82 26.42 -13.65
N PRO A 219 12.26 27.61 -13.19
CA PRO A 219 11.41 28.55 -12.48
C PRO A 219 10.25 29.06 -13.33
N TYR A 220 10.41 29.19 -14.65
CA TYR A 220 9.32 29.60 -15.54
C TYR A 220 8.20 28.57 -15.62
N ILE A 221 8.54 27.28 -15.54
CA ILE A 221 7.54 26.21 -15.51
C ILE A 221 6.88 26.16 -14.12
N GLY A 222 7.66 26.34 -13.04
CA GLY A 222 7.11 26.47 -11.69
C GLY A 222 6.06 27.57 -11.60
N ASP A 223 6.38 28.76 -12.09
CA ASP A 223 5.47 29.92 -12.16
C ASP A 223 4.26 29.63 -13.06
N PHE A 224 4.47 29.05 -14.24
CA PHE A 224 3.40 28.69 -15.17
C PHE A 224 2.35 27.75 -14.56
N VAL A 225 2.75 26.82 -13.67
CA VAL A 225 1.83 25.92 -12.98
C VAL A 225 1.31 26.48 -11.64
N GLY A 226 1.65 27.73 -11.32
CA GLY A 226 1.15 28.46 -10.15
C GLY A 226 1.91 28.20 -8.85
N ASN A 227 3.14 27.67 -8.91
CA ASN A 227 4.00 27.51 -7.75
C ASN A 227 4.80 28.79 -7.49
N SER A 228 5.14 29.07 -6.23
CA SER A 228 6.02 30.19 -5.84
C SER A 228 7.48 30.05 -6.29
N GLY A 229 7.84 28.89 -6.87
CA GLY A 229 9.16 28.58 -7.36
C GLY A 229 9.26 27.13 -7.84
N THR A 230 10.49 26.64 -7.98
CA THR A 230 10.73 25.23 -8.28
C THR A 230 10.49 24.36 -7.06
N VAL A 231 9.49 23.48 -7.12
CA VAL A 231 9.13 22.61 -6.00
C VAL A 231 10.15 21.48 -5.87
N THR A 232 10.48 21.10 -4.64
CA THR A 232 11.36 19.98 -4.32
C THR A 232 10.73 18.65 -4.74
N HIS A 233 11.52 17.70 -5.23
CA HIS A 233 11.00 16.37 -5.55
C HIS A 233 10.39 15.71 -4.30
N GLY A 234 9.14 15.27 -4.37
CA GLY A 234 8.53 14.54 -3.24
C GLY A 234 9.30 13.26 -2.88
N LEU A 235 9.89 12.59 -3.87
CA LEU A 235 10.72 11.42 -3.59
C LEU A 235 12.03 11.78 -2.85
N TRP A 236 12.51 13.03 -2.94
CA TRP A 236 13.61 13.52 -2.10
C TRP A 236 13.16 13.65 -0.65
N THR A 237 11.99 14.26 -0.38
CA THR A 237 11.48 14.41 1.00
C THR A 237 11.20 13.03 1.62
N SER A 238 10.62 12.11 0.86
CA SER A 238 10.45 10.70 1.25
C SER A 238 11.76 10.01 1.60
N ALA A 239 12.81 10.18 0.79
CA ALA A 239 14.13 9.61 1.06
C ALA A 239 14.79 10.25 2.30
N SER A 240 14.64 11.56 2.47
CA SER A 240 15.15 12.31 3.63
C SER A 240 14.50 11.82 4.93
N THR A 241 13.17 11.75 4.99
CA THR A 241 12.43 11.21 6.14
C THR A 241 12.79 9.75 6.41
N ARG A 242 12.89 8.90 5.37
CA ARG A 242 13.36 7.51 5.53
C ARG A 242 14.75 7.45 6.16
N SER A 243 15.67 8.34 5.78
CA SER A 243 17.01 8.40 6.39
C SER A 243 16.95 8.75 7.87
N ILE A 244 16.01 9.60 8.30
CA ILE A 244 15.80 9.93 9.72
C ILE A 244 15.30 8.69 10.47
N VAL A 245 14.31 7.98 9.92
CA VAL A 245 13.81 6.71 10.48
C VAL A 245 14.95 5.69 10.62
N GLU A 246 15.84 5.60 9.63
CA GLU A 246 16.98 4.70 9.67
C GLU A 246 17.96 5.04 10.81
N ARG A 247 18.27 6.32 10.99
CA ARG A 247 19.20 6.74 12.03
C ARG A 247 18.62 6.61 13.44
N ILE A 248 17.36 7.03 13.64
CA ILE A 248 16.72 7.08 14.96
C ILE A 248 16.15 5.72 15.35
N VAL A 249 15.32 5.12 14.49
CA VAL A 249 14.57 3.90 14.81
C VAL A 249 15.37 2.64 14.50
N ALA A 250 15.98 2.60 13.32
CA ALA A 250 16.75 1.43 12.90
C ALA A 250 18.19 1.44 13.46
N CYS A 251 18.60 2.50 14.18
CA CYS A 251 19.94 2.65 14.74
C CYS A 251 21.06 2.49 13.69
N GLY A 252 20.85 3.01 12.47
CA GLY A 252 21.81 2.91 11.36
C GLY A 252 21.84 1.56 10.65
N HIS A 253 20.88 0.68 10.92
CA HIS A 253 20.75 -0.65 10.29
C HIS A 253 19.61 -0.67 9.26
N PRO A 254 19.85 -0.28 7.98
CA PRO A 254 18.82 -0.18 6.95
C PRO A 254 18.01 -1.47 6.74
N GLU A 255 18.60 -2.64 6.99
CA GLU A 255 17.97 -3.95 6.88
C GLU A 255 16.78 -4.16 7.83
N ARG A 256 16.70 -3.36 8.91
CA ARG A 256 15.57 -3.39 9.86
C ARG A 256 14.32 -2.71 9.29
N ILE A 257 14.47 -1.83 8.30
CA ILE A 257 13.33 -1.16 7.65
C ILE A 257 12.73 -2.11 6.61
N ARG A 258 11.58 -2.71 6.96
CA ARG A 258 10.90 -3.71 6.14
C ARG A 258 9.93 -3.11 5.12
N ALA A 259 9.33 -1.98 5.48
CA ALA A 259 8.38 -1.26 4.65
C ALA A 259 8.48 0.24 4.93
N HIS A 260 8.20 1.04 3.90
CA HIS A 260 8.12 2.50 3.98
C HIS A 260 7.01 2.98 3.04
N SER A 261 6.14 3.84 3.56
CA SER A 261 5.08 4.50 2.80
C SER A 261 5.09 5.97 3.13
N ALA A 262 4.89 6.82 2.11
CA ALA A 262 4.83 8.26 2.27
C ALA A 262 3.64 8.80 1.48
N GLU A 263 2.95 9.78 2.05
CA GLU A 263 1.91 10.56 1.38
C GLU A 263 2.38 12.00 1.28
N PHE A 264 2.29 12.58 0.09
CA PHE A 264 2.72 13.95 -0.18
C PHE A 264 1.52 14.88 -0.10
N ILE A 265 1.41 15.58 1.04
CA ILE A 265 0.26 16.43 1.36
C ILE A 265 0.44 17.84 0.80
N ASP A 266 1.63 18.42 0.95
CA ASP A 266 1.94 19.77 0.52
C ASP A 266 3.32 19.87 -0.14
N MET A 267 3.55 20.98 -0.84
CA MET A 267 4.78 21.28 -1.56
C MET A 267 5.85 21.78 -0.60
N VAL A 268 7.09 21.40 -0.91
CA VAL A 268 8.29 21.82 -0.19
C VAL A 268 9.20 22.53 -1.17
N PHE A 269 9.85 23.60 -0.75
CA PHE A 269 10.71 24.42 -1.60
C PHE A 269 12.18 24.34 -1.16
N PRO A 270 13.12 24.63 -2.06
CA PRO A 270 14.53 24.76 -1.72
C PRO A 270 14.75 25.63 -0.50
N THR A 271 15.70 25.25 0.35
CA THR A 271 16.04 25.91 1.63
C THR A 271 15.04 25.79 2.78
N ASP A 272 13.88 25.18 2.56
CA ASP A 272 12.93 24.90 3.65
C ASP A 272 13.57 24.07 4.77
N ARG A 273 13.14 24.33 6.01
CA ARG A 273 13.54 23.57 7.19
C ARG A 273 12.40 22.64 7.58
N LEU A 274 12.69 21.34 7.56
CA LEU A 274 11.73 20.29 7.86
C LEU A 274 12.05 19.67 9.21
N SER A 275 11.03 19.55 10.05
CA SER A 275 11.06 18.77 11.29
C SER A 275 10.25 17.48 11.10
N THR A 276 10.81 16.35 11.51
CA THR A 276 10.15 15.04 11.47
C THR A 276 9.80 14.59 12.87
N GLU A 277 8.53 14.28 13.11
CA GLU A 277 8.08 13.58 14.30
C GLU A 277 7.98 12.09 13.97
N LEU A 278 8.32 11.23 14.93
CA LEU A 278 8.29 9.77 14.76
C LEU A 278 7.66 9.16 15.99
N ASP A 279 6.54 8.47 15.82
CA ASP A 279 5.86 7.79 16.91
C ASP A 279 5.87 6.28 16.73
N HIS A 280 6.23 5.54 17.78
CA HIS A 280 6.02 4.10 17.82
C HIS A 280 4.59 3.81 18.24
N VAL A 281 3.74 3.44 17.28
CA VAL A 281 2.28 3.35 17.47
C VAL A 281 1.77 1.91 17.64
N GLY A 282 2.63 0.91 17.45
CA GLY A 282 2.25 -0.49 17.59
C GLY A 282 3.24 -1.47 16.98
N MET A 283 2.81 -2.71 16.86
CA MET A 283 3.60 -3.83 16.35
C MET A 283 2.85 -4.58 15.25
N LYS A 284 3.54 -4.98 14.19
CA LYS A 284 3.01 -5.85 13.15
C LYS A 284 3.97 -6.99 12.87
N ARG A 285 3.56 -8.24 13.15
CA ARG A 285 4.38 -9.46 12.94
C ARG A 285 5.80 -9.35 13.53
N GLY A 286 5.93 -8.74 14.71
CA GLY A 286 7.21 -8.53 15.38
C GLY A 286 8.04 -7.34 14.84
N CYS A 287 7.51 -6.56 13.89
CA CYS A 287 8.11 -5.30 13.44
C CYS A 287 7.43 -4.12 14.14
N MET A 288 8.20 -3.11 14.53
CA MET A 288 7.64 -1.83 14.99
C MET A 288 6.86 -1.15 13.87
N LEU A 289 5.71 -0.57 14.22
CA LEU A 289 4.97 0.36 13.39
C LEU A 289 5.33 1.78 13.81
N VAL A 290 5.95 2.52 12.90
CA VAL A 290 6.30 3.92 13.09
C VAL A 290 5.44 4.77 12.19
N LYS A 291 4.87 5.83 12.75
CA LYS A 291 4.10 6.85 12.03
C LYS A 291 4.87 8.15 12.00
#